data_AF-A0A368YTG4-F1
#
_entry.id   AF-A0A368YTG4-F1
#
_cell.length_a   1.000
_cell.length_b   1.000
_cell.length_c   1.000
_cell.angle_alpha   90.00
_cell.angle_beta   90.00
_cell.angle_gamma   90.00
#
_symmetry.space_group_name_H-M   'P 1'
#
loop_
_entity.id
_entity.type
_entity.pdbx_description
1 polymer ?
#
loop_
_entity_poly.entity_id
_entity_poly.type
_entity_poly.pdbx_seq_one_letter_code
_entity_poly.pdbx_strand_id
1 'polypeptide(L)'
;MLRRFQIAYLLVNAAHILSIGLVLGAIITLDLRIMGLFRQYPIGALGPPLSRVAAAGIGLAILTGLMLFSVRPIAYIHNTAFLIKVGIVGLGITNALLLNQNRHWRLALMNKEPSRRVQLSAFLSMAFWVSAIIAGRWIGFL
;
A
#
# COMPACT_ATOMS: atom_id res chain seq x y z
N MET A 1 -26.41 16.67 17.57
CA MET A 1 -26.24 15.88 16.33
C MET A 1 -24.89 16.13 15.63
N LEU A 2 -24.39 17.38 15.51
CA LEU A 2 -23.10 17.70 14.87
C LEU A 2 -21.86 16.98 15.44
N ARG A 3 -21.76 16.82 16.76
CA ARG A 3 -20.58 16.22 17.42
C ARG A 3 -20.33 14.75 17.02
N ARG A 4 -21.40 13.99 16.71
CA ARG A 4 -21.31 12.57 16.31
C ARG A 4 -20.68 12.42 14.91
N PHE A 5 -20.99 13.34 14.00
CA PHE A 5 -20.38 13.38 12.66
C PHE A 5 -18.90 13.77 12.71
N GLN A 6 -18.51 14.66 13.62
CA GLN A 6 -17.10 15.02 13.83
C GLN A 6 -16.27 13.86 14.40
N ILE A 7 -16.79 13.14 15.39
CA ILE A 7 -16.11 11.96 15.96
C ILE A 7 -15.97 10.86 14.90
N ALA A 8 -17.03 10.58 14.13
CA ALA A 8 -16.96 9.61 13.05
C ALA A 8 -15.89 9.98 12.01
N TYR A 9 -15.87 11.24 11.57
CA TYR A 9 -14.87 11.73 10.62
C TYR A 9 -13.44 11.63 11.16
N LEU A 10 -13.23 11.95 12.45
CA LEU A 10 -11.94 11.81 13.12
C LEU A 10 -11.49 10.33 13.15
N LEU A 11 -12.38 9.43 13.54
CA LEU A 11 -12.09 8.00 13.64
C LEU A 11 -11.79 7.40 12.25
N VAL A 12 -12.55 7.78 11.22
CA VAL A 12 -12.29 7.32 9.85
C VAL A 12 -10.94 7.84 9.36
N ASN A 13 -10.58 9.10 9.63
CA ASN A 13 -9.25 9.62 9.30
C ASN A 13 -8.14 8.87 10.03
N ALA A 14 -8.28 8.65 11.34
CA ALA A 14 -7.31 7.90 12.13
C ALA A 14 -7.14 6.48 11.60
N ALA A 15 -8.24 5.80 11.28
CA ALA A 15 -8.23 4.48 10.67
C ALA A 15 -7.57 4.48 9.28
N HIS A 16 -7.80 5.52 8.47
CA HIS A 16 -7.14 5.69 7.18
C HIS A 16 -5.62 5.84 7.34
N ILE A 17 -5.16 6.68 8.28
CA ILE A 17 -3.73 6.86 8.54
C ILE A 17 -3.10 5.56 9.06
N LEU A 18 -3.77 4.86 9.98
CA LEU A 18 -3.33 3.56 10.49
C LEU A 18 -3.18 2.55 9.34
N SER A 19 -4.15 2.49 8.44
CA SER A 19 -4.11 1.59 7.28
C SER A 19 -2.92 1.87 6.36
N ILE A 20 -2.58 3.15 6.11
CA ILE A 20 -1.38 3.53 5.36
C ILE A 20 -0.12 3.04 6.08
N GLY A 21 -0.05 3.18 7.41
CA GLY A 21 1.05 2.66 8.22
C GLY A 21 1.21 1.14 8.12
N LEU A 22 0.11 0.39 8.14
CA LEU A 22 0.12 -1.07 7.97
C LEU A 22 0.64 -1.46 6.58
N VAL A 23 0.16 -0.79 5.52
CA VAL A 23 0.60 -1.04 4.14
C VAL A 23 2.08 -0.77 3.98
N LEU A 24 2.54 0.43 4.37
CA LEU A 24 3.95 0.79 4.23
C LEU A 24 4.86 -0.10 5.07
N GLY A 25 4.53 -0.28 6.34
CA GLY A 25 5.37 -1.06 7.25
C GLY A 25 5.54 -2.49 6.74
N ALA A 26 4.46 -3.11 6.27
CA ALA A 26 4.52 -4.46 5.72
C ALA A 26 5.29 -4.53 4.39
N ILE A 27 4.95 -3.65 3.44
CA ILE A 27 5.49 -3.70 2.08
C ILE A 27 6.95 -3.28 2.05
N ILE A 28 7.32 -2.17 2.69
CA ILE A 28 8.72 -1.71 2.73
C ILE A 28 9.61 -2.77 3.39
N THR A 29 9.17 -3.37 4.49
CA THR A 29 9.95 -4.42 5.17
C THR A 29 10.18 -5.63 4.26
N LEU A 30 9.14 -6.07 3.56
CA LEU A 30 9.25 -7.21 2.65
C LEU A 30 10.11 -6.87 1.42
N ASP A 31 9.92 -5.71 0.82
CA ASP A 31 10.64 -5.27 -0.37
C ASP A 31 12.14 -5.05 -0.07
N LEU A 32 12.48 -4.44 1.07
CA LEU A 32 13.86 -4.34 1.54
C LEU A 32 14.49 -5.72 1.74
N ARG A 33 13.73 -6.67 2.30
CA ARG A 33 14.21 -8.04 2.45
C ARG A 33 14.49 -8.69 1.10
N ILE A 34 13.61 -8.51 0.12
CA ILE A 34 13.79 -9.03 -1.24
C ILE A 34 15.03 -8.42 -1.91
N MET A 35 15.30 -7.14 -1.67
CA MET A 35 16.47 -6.43 -2.21
C MET A 35 17.78 -6.76 -1.49
N GLY A 36 17.75 -7.57 -0.43
CA GLY A 36 18.94 -8.10 0.21
C GLY A 36 19.31 -7.44 1.54
N LEU A 37 18.46 -6.59 2.11
CA LEU A 37 18.56 -6.27 3.54
C LEU A 37 17.98 -7.42 4.37
N PHE A 38 18.24 -7.46 5.68
CA PHE A 38 17.63 -8.44 6.60
C PHE A 38 17.82 -9.91 6.19
N ARG A 39 18.93 -10.25 5.50
CA ARG A 39 19.14 -11.59 4.89
C ARG A 39 19.04 -12.75 5.88
N GLN A 40 19.29 -12.49 7.16
CA GLN A 40 19.15 -13.44 8.26
C GLN A 40 17.72 -14.01 8.42
N TYR A 41 16.69 -13.30 7.98
CA TYR A 41 15.31 -13.78 8.05
C TYR A 41 14.88 -14.38 6.71
N PRO A 42 14.41 -15.62 6.63
CA PRO A 42 14.00 -16.20 5.35
C PRO A 42 12.77 -15.50 4.74
N ILE A 43 12.74 -15.33 3.42
CA ILE A 43 11.58 -14.73 2.71
C ILE A 43 10.32 -15.56 2.95
N GLY A 44 10.43 -16.89 3.04
CA GLY A 44 9.31 -17.76 3.39
C GLY A 44 8.71 -17.50 4.78
N ALA A 45 9.50 -16.97 5.72
CA ALA A 45 9.03 -16.62 7.06
C ALA A 45 8.40 -15.22 7.12
N LEU A 46 8.95 -14.24 6.39
CA LEU A 46 8.46 -12.85 6.39
C LEU A 46 7.34 -12.60 5.37
N GLY A 47 7.39 -13.25 4.21
CA GLY A 47 6.48 -13.00 3.08
C GLY A 47 5.00 -13.19 3.43
N PRO A 48 4.56 -14.38 3.84
CA PRO A 48 3.14 -14.63 4.12
C PRO A 48 2.52 -13.69 5.18
N PRO A 49 3.10 -13.47 6.38
CA PRO A 49 2.51 -12.57 7.35
C PRO A 49 2.50 -11.11 6.88
N LEU A 50 3.60 -10.61 6.30
CA LEU A 50 3.66 -9.22 5.81
C LEU A 50 2.69 -8.99 4.65
N SER A 51 2.57 -9.93 3.70
CA SER A 51 1.59 -9.83 2.62
C SER A 51 0.15 -9.80 3.12
N ARG A 52 -0.18 -10.53 4.19
CA ARG A 52 -1.52 -10.48 4.81
C ARG A 52 -1.78 -9.15 5.49
N VAL A 53 -0.79 -8.61 6.22
CA VAL A 53 -0.89 -7.28 6.85
C VAL A 53 -1.05 -6.19 5.79
N ALA A 54 -0.29 -6.26 4.70
CA ALA A 54 -0.42 -5.35 3.57
C ALA A 54 -1.82 -5.43 2.94
N ALA A 55 -2.33 -6.64 2.68
CA ALA A 55 -3.66 -6.84 2.12
C ALA A 55 -4.78 -6.29 3.03
N ALA A 56 -4.68 -6.54 4.35
CA ALA A 56 -5.60 -5.99 5.33
C ALA A 56 -5.53 -4.45 5.37
N GLY A 57 -4.33 -3.89 5.36
CA GLY A 57 -4.10 -2.45 5.29
C GLY A 57 -4.70 -1.84 4.02
N ILE A 58 -4.52 -2.46 2.85
CA ILE A 58 -5.11 -2.00 1.59
C ILE A 58 -6.64 -2.01 1.67
N GLY A 59 -7.23 -3.11 2.18
CA GLY A 59 -8.68 -3.21 2.36
C GLY A 59 -9.23 -2.11 3.27
N LEU A 60 -8.57 -1.86 4.41
CA LEU A 60 -8.93 -0.77 5.32
C LEU A 60 -8.75 0.61 4.68
N ALA A 61 -7.68 0.82 3.93
CA ALA A 61 -7.39 2.09 3.25
C ALA A 61 -8.46 2.41 2.19
N ILE A 62 -8.91 1.39 1.44
CA ILE A 62 -10.00 1.54 0.46
C ILE A 62 -11.30 1.88 1.18
N LEU A 63 -11.69 1.10 2.20
CA LEU A 63 -12.95 1.31 2.92
C LEU A 63 -13.02 2.71 3.54
N THR A 64 -11.98 3.09 4.29
CA THR A 64 -11.90 4.40 4.94
C THR A 64 -11.74 5.54 3.93
N GLY A 65 -11.00 5.31 2.83
CA GLY A 65 -10.85 6.27 1.75
C GLY A 65 -12.17 6.58 1.05
N LEU A 66 -13.00 5.57 0.79
CA LEU A 66 -14.35 5.75 0.23
C LEU A 66 -15.26 6.52 1.19
N MET A 67 -15.17 6.26 2.50
CA MET A 67 -15.91 7.01 3.51
C MET A 67 -15.47 8.49 3.58
N LEU A 68 -14.19 8.79 3.41
CA LEU A 68 -13.69 10.17 3.36
C LEU A 68 -14.09 10.87 2.05
N PHE A 69 -14.03 10.14 0.93
CA PHE A 69 -14.43 10.63 -0.38
C PHE A 69 -15.92 11.03 -0.43
N SER A 70 -16.80 10.26 0.22
CA SER A 70 -18.25 10.52 0.21
C SER A 70 -18.66 11.83 0.87
N VAL A 71 -17.79 12.44 1.68
CA VAL A 71 -18.04 13.74 2.32
C VAL A 71 -18.00 14.88 1.29
N ARG A 72 -17.10 14.82 0.28
CA ARG A 72 -16.95 15.84 -0.76
C ARG A 72 -16.58 15.23 -2.14
N PRO A 73 -17.44 14.38 -2.72
CA PRO A 73 -17.08 13.59 -3.90
C PRO A 73 -16.76 14.45 -5.13
N ILE A 74 -17.51 15.53 -5.34
CA ILE A 74 -17.33 16.44 -6.50
C ILE A 74 -15.98 17.17 -6.42
N ALA A 75 -15.54 17.55 -5.22
CA ALA A 75 -14.25 18.22 -5.04
C ALA A 75 -13.07 17.28 -5.32
N TYR A 76 -13.19 16.00 -4.94
CA TYR A 76 -12.13 15.02 -5.16
C TYR A 76 -12.05 14.53 -6.61
N ILE A 77 -13.17 14.39 -7.32
CA ILE A 77 -13.15 13.85 -8.70
C ILE A 77 -12.48 14.81 -9.71
N HIS A 78 -12.49 16.11 -9.42
CA HIS A 78 -11.80 17.12 -10.22
C HIS A 78 -10.36 17.40 -9.73
N ASN A 79 -9.94 16.76 -8.63
CA ASN A 79 -8.60 16.96 -8.08
C ASN A 79 -7.59 16.05 -8.77
N THR A 80 -6.67 16.64 -9.54
CA THR A 80 -5.66 15.89 -10.29
C THR A 80 -4.77 15.04 -9.37
N ALA A 81 -4.40 15.53 -8.17
CA ALA A 81 -3.61 14.75 -7.23
C ALA A 81 -4.36 13.53 -6.69
N PHE A 82 -5.69 13.64 -6.51
CA PHE A 82 -6.51 12.49 -6.13
C PHE A 82 -6.53 11.42 -7.23
N LEU A 83 -6.72 11.82 -8.50
CA LEU A 83 -6.71 10.90 -9.63
C LEU A 83 -5.34 10.21 -9.80
N ILE A 84 -4.25 10.97 -9.68
CA ILE A 84 -2.87 10.44 -9.69
C ILE A 84 -2.69 9.42 -8.55
N LYS A 85 -3.13 9.75 -7.33
CA LYS A 85 -3.04 8.84 -6.18
C LYS A 85 -3.76 7.53 -6.46
N VAL A 86 -5.00 7.58 -6.97
CA VAL A 86 -5.78 6.38 -7.29
C VAL A 86 -5.08 5.55 -8.37
N GLY A 87 -4.54 6.19 -9.42
CA GLY A 87 -3.76 5.52 -10.45
C GLY A 87 -2.52 4.80 -9.91
N ILE A 88 -1.72 5.48 -9.08
CA ILE A 88 -0.51 4.91 -8.46
C ILE A 88 -0.87 3.74 -7.52
N VAL A 89 -1.93 3.87 -6.71
CA VAL A 89 -2.40 2.77 -5.85
C VAL A 89 -2.83 1.58 -6.70
N GLY A 90 -3.53 1.82 -7.81
CA GLY A 90 -3.87 0.78 -8.79
C GLY A 90 -2.64 0.05 -9.31
N LEU A 91 -1.61 0.79 -9.75
CA LEU A 91 -0.34 0.21 -10.21
C LEU A 91 0.36 -0.61 -9.11
N GLY A 92 0.36 -0.13 -7.87
CA GLY A 92 0.91 -0.84 -6.72
C GLY A 92 0.20 -2.18 -6.46
N ILE A 93 -1.13 -2.18 -6.48
CA ILE A 93 -1.95 -3.40 -6.32
C ILE A 93 -1.69 -4.36 -7.49
N THR A 94 -1.70 -3.87 -8.73
CA THR A 94 -1.43 -4.69 -9.92
C THR A 94 -0.04 -5.32 -9.85
N ASN A 95 0.99 -4.57 -9.48
CA ASN A 95 2.34 -5.11 -9.30
C ASN A 95 2.38 -6.23 -8.24
N ALA A 96 1.70 -6.05 -7.10
CA ALA A 96 1.61 -7.08 -6.06
C ALA A 96 0.88 -8.35 -6.53
N LEU A 97 -0.20 -8.21 -7.30
CA LEU A 97 -0.93 -9.35 -7.86
C LEU A 97 -0.07 -10.11 -8.88
N LEU A 98 0.61 -9.40 -9.79
CA LEU A 98 1.53 -9.99 -10.76
C LEU A 98 2.69 -10.72 -10.08
N LEU A 99 3.24 -10.15 -9.00
CA LEU A 99 4.30 -10.79 -8.23
C LEU A 99 3.81 -12.09 -7.55
N ASN A 100 2.62 -12.07 -6.95
CA ASN A 100 2.03 -13.25 -6.30
C ASN A 100 1.77 -14.41 -7.28
N GLN A 101 1.44 -14.11 -8.53
CA GLN A 101 1.25 -15.12 -9.58
C GLN A 101 2.59 -15.63 -10.17
N ASN A 102 3.68 -14.90 -9.97
CA ASN A 102 4.98 -15.21 -10.56
C ASN A 102 5.59 -16.49 -9.96
N ARG A 103 6.06 -17.40 -10.83
CA ARG A 103 6.79 -18.61 -10.40
C ARG A 103 8.06 -18.28 -9.62
N HIS A 104 8.74 -17.17 -9.94
CA HIS A 104 9.95 -16.74 -9.25
C HIS A 104 9.68 -16.31 -7.80
N TRP A 105 8.48 -15.79 -7.52
CA TRP A 105 8.06 -15.49 -6.15
C TRP A 105 7.88 -16.78 -5.32
N ARG A 106 7.23 -17.79 -5.90
CA ARG A 106 7.10 -19.12 -5.27
C ARG A 106 8.46 -19.76 -4.96
N LEU A 107 9.43 -19.59 -5.86
CA LEU A 107 10.81 -20.07 -5.62
C LEU A 107 11.50 -19.28 -4.51
N ALA A 108 11.30 -17.97 -4.42
CA ALA A 108 11.84 -17.15 -3.33
C ALA A 108 11.27 -17.54 -1.97
N LEU A 109 10.00 -17.92 -1.90
CA LEU A 109 9.36 -18.45 -0.69
C LEU A 109 9.96 -19.80 -0.25
N MET A 110 10.52 -20.58 -1.17
CA MET A 110 11.24 -21.83 -0.88
C MET A 110 12.72 -21.60 -0.47
N ASN A 111 13.03 -20.41 0.07
CA ASN A 111 14.37 -20.00 0.52
C ASN A 111 15.44 -19.97 -0.59
N LYS A 112 15.03 -19.83 -1.86
CA LYS A 112 15.96 -19.53 -2.95
C LYS A 112 16.20 -18.03 -3.04
N GLU A 113 17.39 -17.63 -3.47
CA GLU A 113 17.71 -16.22 -3.69
C GLU A 113 16.72 -15.59 -4.69
N PRO A 114 16.17 -14.40 -4.39
CA PRO A 114 15.19 -13.75 -5.25
C PRO A 114 15.81 -13.33 -6.58
N SER A 115 15.14 -13.66 -7.69
CA SER A 115 15.62 -13.29 -9.02
C SER A 115 15.59 -11.78 -9.25
N ARG A 116 16.39 -11.27 -10.21
CA ARG A 116 16.40 -9.84 -10.56
C ARG A 116 15.01 -9.28 -10.90
N ARG A 117 14.11 -10.11 -11.46
CA ARG A 117 12.72 -9.72 -11.74
C ARG A 117 11.91 -9.48 -10.47
N VAL A 118 12.10 -10.31 -9.45
CA VAL A 118 11.45 -10.16 -8.14
C VAL A 118 12.00 -8.93 -7.42
N GLN A 119 13.31 -8.68 -7.49
CA GLN A 119 13.94 -7.48 -6.94
C GLN A 119 13.44 -6.20 -7.62
N LEU A 120 13.32 -6.19 -8.95
CA LEU A 120 12.77 -5.05 -9.69
C LEU A 120 11.32 -4.77 -9.31
N SER A 121 10.50 -5.81 -9.17
CA SER A 121 9.10 -5.67 -8.73
C SER A 121 8.99 -5.12 -7.30
N ALA A 122 9.88 -5.52 -6.39
CA ALA A 122 9.97 -4.97 -5.04
C ALA A 122 10.37 -3.49 -5.04
N PHE A 123 11.34 -3.11 -5.88
CA PHE A 123 11.73 -1.70 -6.05
C PHE A 123 10.57 -0.84 -6.59
N LEU A 124 9.88 -1.31 -7.63
CA LEU A 124 8.72 -0.62 -8.21
C LEU A 124 7.56 -0.51 -7.21
N SER A 125 7.30 -1.58 -6.45
CA SER A 125 6.32 -1.59 -5.36
C SER A 125 6.60 -0.44 -4.39
N MET A 126 7.81 -0.38 -3.85
CA MET A 126 8.20 0.68 -2.92
C MET A 126 8.03 2.08 -3.51
N ALA A 127 8.44 2.28 -4.77
CA ALA A 127 8.29 3.54 -5.47
C ALA A 127 6.81 3.95 -5.61
N PHE A 128 5.91 3.02 -5.95
CA PHE A 128 4.47 3.29 -6.04
C PHE A 128 3.88 3.69 -4.69
N TRP A 129 4.16 2.95 -3.61
CA TRP A 129 3.59 3.25 -2.31
C TRP A 129 4.07 4.58 -1.73
N VAL A 130 5.36 4.90 -1.88
CA VAL A 130 5.90 6.22 -1.50
C VAL A 130 5.25 7.33 -2.33
N SER A 131 5.16 7.14 -3.65
CA SER A 131 4.53 8.13 -4.54
C SER A 131 3.05 8.37 -4.21
N ALA A 132 2.31 7.32 -3.82
CA ALA A 132 0.91 7.44 -3.42
C ALA A 132 0.72 8.32 -2.17
N ILE A 133 1.68 8.33 -1.25
CA ILE A 133 1.66 9.17 -0.05
C ILE A 133 1.95 10.62 -0.41
N ILE A 134 2.96 10.85 -1.24
CA ILE A 134 3.30 12.19 -1.73
C ILE A 134 2.10 12.78 -2.47
N ALA A 135 1.49 12.02 -3.39
CA ALA A 135 0.26 12.43 -4.07
C ALA A 135 -0.87 12.71 -3.09
N GLY A 136 -1.02 11.89 -2.05
CA GLY A 136 -1.99 12.11 -0.98
C GLY A 136 -1.81 13.40 -0.20
N ARG A 137 -0.58 13.90 -0.05
CA ARG A 137 -0.34 15.21 0.55
C ARG A 137 -0.64 16.35 -0.39
N TRP A 138 -0.39 16.16 -1.68
CA TRP A 138 -0.66 17.15 -2.71
C TRP A 138 -2.15 17.48 -2.89
N ILE A 139 -3.06 16.57 -2.52
CA ILE A 139 -4.53 16.81 -2.54
C ILE A 139 -4.94 18.06 -1.72
N GLY A 140 -4.17 18.44 -0.70
CA GLY A 140 -4.46 19.65 0.08
C GLY A 140 -3.99 20.96 -0.56
N PHE A 141 -3.20 20.89 -1.64
CA PHE A 141 -2.54 22.04 -2.27
C PHE A 141 -3.04 22.33 -3.69
N LEU A 142 -3.66 21.34 -4.37
CA LEU A 142 -4.36 21.48 -5.65
C LEU A 142 -5.87 21.39 -5.43
#